data_AF-A0A8H6M2Y0-F1
#
_entry.id   AF-A0A8H6M2Y0-F1
#
_cell.length_a   1.000
_cell.length_b   1.000
_cell.length_c   1.000
_cell.angle_alpha   90.00
_cell.angle_beta   90.00
_cell.angle_gamma   90.00
#
_symmetry.space_group_name_H-M   'P 1'
#
loop_
_entity.id
_entity.type
_entity.pdbx_description
1 polymer ?
#
loop_
_entity_poly.entity_id
_entity_poly.type
_entity_poly.pdbx_seq_one_letter_code
_entity_poly.pdbx_strand_id
1 'polypeptide(L)'
;MSTHRESSTQKLPLSQRVAQSLSQYSTRAREDVGWCSADFMLGAAMVIIQEGTHKIVVVHDKRRRWFFPRGRKDVGESLETAALREGHEESGYRAQFMPHWGINQQPDQRPNAYNSPTCEPIFLTTMYWPPKYKKQADGKMVCVDHGGEYLITWYLGSIPENAVRETGTGMPDEVDYVSHLLTFEEARERVPPAERRVLNWAWRVYCDTLHYEQYLAEEAAKEVSANPNGSQSATGSTEAEESGDDQPIELGVAGGAAEGNLER
;
A
#
# COMPACT_ATOMS: atom_id res chain seq x y z
N MET A 1 -51.68 22.69 -2.37
CA MET A 1 -51.16 22.01 -3.58
C MET A 1 -49.68 21.76 -3.37
N SER A 2 -49.31 20.55 -2.92
CA SER A 2 -47.93 20.15 -2.66
C SER A 2 -47.46 19.31 -3.85
N THR A 3 -46.47 19.78 -4.59
CA THR A 3 -45.89 19.07 -5.73
C THR A 3 -44.66 18.30 -5.26
N HIS A 4 -44.84 17.00 -5.00
CA HIS A 4 -43.73 16.06 -4.91
C HIS A 4 -43.06 15.96 -6.29
N ARG A 5 -41.81 16.41 -6.38
CA ARG A 5 -40.96 16.21 -7.55
C ARG A 5 -40.27 14.86 -7.40
N GLU A 6 -40.92 13.79 -7.84
CA GLU A 6 -40.26 12.50 -8.00
C GLU A 6 -39.20 12.62 -9.10
N SER A 7 -37.93 12.62 -8.68
CA SER A 7 -36.81 12.46 -9.61
C SER A 7 -36.74 10.99 -10.01
N SER A 8 -37.49 10.64 -11.06
CA SER A 8 -37.35 9.39 -11.81
C SER A 8 -35.98 9.39 -12.52
N THR A 9 -34.92 9.04 -11.79
CA THR A 9 -33.65 8.69 -12.43
C THR A 9 -33.79 7.26 -12.93
N GLN A 10 -34.29 7.08 -14.16
CA GLN A 10 -34.28 5.78 -14.84
C GLN A 10 -32.83 5.30 -14.95
N LYS A 11 -32.45 4.32 -14.12
CA LYS A 11 -31.14 3.67 -14.20
C LYS A 11 -31.10 2.88 -15.50
N LEU A 12 -30.17 3.23 -16.38
CA LEU A 12 -29.91 2.45 -17.59
C LEU A 12 -29.70 0.96 -17.23
N PRO A 13 -30.23 0.03 -18.03
CA PRO A 13 -29.98 -1.40 -17.85
C PRO A 13 -28.48 -1.67 -17.88
N LEU A 14 -28.00 -2.60 -17.05
CA LEU A 14 -26.57 -2.88 -16.85
C LEU A 14 -25.84 -3.13 -18.19
N SER A 15 -26.50 -3.81 -19.13
CA SER A 15 -26.00 -4.11 -20.48
C SER A 15 -25.75 -2.89 -21.37
N GLN A 16 -26.27 -1.71 -21.01
CA GLN A 16 -26.09 -0.45 -21.75
C GLN A 16 -25.22 0.56 -21.01
N ARG A 17 -24.68 0.20 -19.84
CA ARG A 17 -23.77 1.09 -19.11
C ARG A 17 -22.40 1.02 -19.76
N VAL A 18 -22.07 2.06 -20.53
CA VAL A 18 -20.69 2.27 -20.98
C VAL A 18 -19.80 2.42 -19.75
N ALA A 19 -18.71 1.66 -19.71
CA ALA A 19 -17.66 1.77 -18.70
C ALA A 19 -17.31 3.25 -18.45
N GLN A 20 -17.66 3.75 -17.27
CA GLN A 20 -17.50 5.16 -16.93
C GLN A 20 -16.01 5.53 -16.89
N SER A 21 -15.70 6.71 -17.41
CA SER A 21 -14.40 7.33 -17.18
C SER A 21 -14.25 7.65 -15.71
N LEU A 22 -13.16 7.21 -15.10
CA LEU A 22 -12.78 7.56 -13.73
C LEU A 22 -11.86 8.79 -13.74
N SER A 23 -11.02 8.95 -12.71
CA SER A 23 -9.99 9.97 -12.68
C SER A 23 -9.04 9.87 -13.89
N GLN A 24 -8.34 10.96 -14.20
CA GLN A 24 -7.33 10.97 -15.27
C GLN A 24 -6.15 9.99 -15.05
N TYR A 25 -5.98 9.49 -13.82
CA TYR A 25 -4.92 8.55 -13.46
C TYR A 25 -5.36 7.08 -13.58
N SER A 26 -6.67 6.85 -13.59
CA SER A 26 -7.26 5.51 -13.62
C SER A 26 -7.61 5.08 -15.05
N THR A 27 -7.56 3.77 -15.31
CA THR A 27 -8.28 3.22 -16.46
C THR A 27 -9.79 3.33 -16.23
N ARG A 28 -10.60 3.12 -17.29
CA ARG A 28 -12.06 3.13 -17.16
C ARG A 28 -12.51 2.07 -16.14
N ALA A 29 -13.68 2.31 -15.54
CA ALA A 29 -14.34 1.35 -14.69
C ALA A 29 -14.50 0.00 -15.43
N ARG A 30 -14.26 -1.10 -14.73
CA ARG A 30 -14.57 -2.44 -15.23
C ARG A 30 -15.98 -2.81 -14.81
N GLU A 31 -16.58 -3.74 -15.55
CA GLU A 31 -17.77 -4.45 -15.08
C GLU A 31 -17.42 -5.29 -13.85
N ASP A 32 -18.42 -5.68 -13.08
CA ASP A 32 -18.24 -6.56 -11.94
C ASP A 32 -17.64 -7.89 -12.41
N VAL A 33 -16.42 -8.20 -11.98
CA VAL A 33 -15.68 -9.42 -12.31
C VAL A 33 -15.21 -10.11 -11.04
N GLY A 34 -15.01 -11.42 -11.10
CA GLY A 34 -14.52 -12.22 -9.99
C GLY A 34 -13.50 -13.25 -10.45
N TRP A 35 -12.55 -13.56 -9.57
CA TRP A 35 -11.55 -14.61 -9.74
C TRP A 35 -11.58 -15.51 -8.51
N CYS A 36 -11.46 -16.82 -8.71
CA CYS A 36 -11.28 -17.73 -7.58
C CYS A 36 -9.82 -17.71 -7.13
N SER A 37 -9.54 -18.16 -5.90
CA SER A 37 -8.18 -18.14 -5.33
C SER A 37 -7.15 -18.94 -6.12
N ALA A 38 -7.57 -19.83 -7.03
CA ALA A 38 -6.67 -20.55 -7.92
C ALA A 38 -6.20 -19.70 -9.13
N ASP A 39 -6.95 -18.65 -9.46
CA ASP A 39 -6.76 -17.87 -10.69
C ASP A 39 -6.27 -16.44 -10.41
N PHE A 40 -5.92 -16.12 -9.15
CA PHE A 40 -5.30 -14.84 -8.84
C PHE A 40 -4.11 -14.96 -7.89
N MET A 41 -3.25 -13.95 -7.96
CA MET A 41 -2.10 -13.77 -7.09
C MET A 41 -2.13 -12.35 -6.52
N LEU A 42 -1.77 -12.22 -5.24
CA LEU A 42 -1.61 -10.92 -4.59
C LEU A 42 -0.14 -10.52 -4.57
N GLY A 43 0.10 -9.25 -4.84
CA GLY A 43 1.41 -8.64 -4.74
C GLY A 43 1.34 -7.26 -4.11
N ALA A 44 2.49 -6.80 -3.66
CA ALA A 44 2.66 -5.49 -3.07
C ALA A 44 3.88 -4.81 -3.70
N ALA A 45 3.81 -3.49 -3.77
CA ALA A 45 4.83 -2.67 -4.41
C ALA A 45 4.98 -1.32 -3.70
N MET A 46 6.15 -0.70 -3.83
CA MET A 46 6.41 0.64 -3.28
C MET A 46 6.97 1.59 -4.33
N VAL A 47 6.47 2.82 -4.33
CA VAL A 47 7.21 3.97 -4.88
C VAL A 47 7.93 4.63 -3.71
N ILE A 48 9.24 4.40 -3.59
CA ILE A 48 10.05 4.88 -2.47
C ILE A 48 10.66 6.25 -2.83
N ILE A 49 10.45 7.24 -1.98
CA ILE A 49 10.93 8.61 -2.15
C ILE A 49 11.94 8.96 -1.07
N GLN A 50 13.08 9.52 -1.45
CA GLN A 50 14.05 10.08 -0.53
C GLN A 50 13.64 11.52 -0.18
N GLU A 51 13.15 11.74 1.04
CA GLU A 51 12.47 12.99 1.41
C GLU A 51 13.36 14.24 1.26
N GLY A 52 14.64 14.16 1.64
CA GLY A 52 15.56 15.32 1.58
C GLY A 52 15.97 15.74 0.16
N THR A 53 15.89 14.84 -0.82
CA THR A 53 16.31 15.12 -2.22
C THR A 53 15.16 15.04 -3.21
N HIS A 54 13.98 14.60 -2.76
CA HIS A 54 12.80 14.30 -3.57
C HIS A 54 13.06 13.31 -4.72
N LYS A 55 14.12 12.50 -4.61
CA LYS A 55 14.46 11.48 -5.60
C LYS A 55 13.68 10.20 -5.34
N ILE A 56 13.36 9.50 -6.42
CA ILE A 56 12.61 8.25 -6.40
C ILE A 56 13.58 7.10 -6.61
N VAL A 57 13.43 6.05 -5.80
CA VAL A 57 14.17 4.80 -5.97
C VAL A 57 13.56 4.04 -7.16
N VAL A 58 14.39 3.74 -8.16
CA VAL A 58 14.04 2.88 -9.29
C VAL A 58 15.07 1.77 -9.41
N VAL A 59 14.61 0.53 -9.54
CA VAL A 59 15.45 -0.65 -9.70
C VAL A 59 15.69 -0.92 -11.18
N HIS A 60 16.91 -1.34 -11.50
CA HIS A 60 17.32 -1.75 -12.83
C HIS A 60 17.98 -3.13 -12.78
N ASP A 61 17.43 -4.07 -13.56
CA ASP A 61 18.01 -5.39 -13.83
C ASP A 61 18.98 -5.29 -15.03
N LYS A 62 20.09 -6.03 -15.00
CA LYS A 62 21.00 -6.25 -16.14
C LYS A 62 20.28 -6.68 -17.43
N ARG A 63 19.09 -7.28 -17.36
CA ARG A 63 18.21 -7.52 -18.52
C ARG A 63 17.50 -6.26 -19.04
N ARG A 64 17.98 -5.07 -18.68
CA ARG A 64 17.54 -3.73 -19.12
C ARG A 64 16.10 -3.39 -18.76
N ARG A 65 15.61 -3.88 -17.63
CA ARG A 65 14.28 -3.54 -17.13
C ARG A 65 14.42 -2.56 -16.00
N TRP A 66 13.75 -1.42 -16.13
CA TRP A 66 13.54 -0.47 -15.06
C TRP A 66 12.19 -0.76 -14.42
N PHE A 67 12.10 -0.71 -13.10
CA PHE A 67 10.86 -0.97 -12.38
C PHE A 67 10.92 -0.42 -10.95
N PHE A 68 9.77 -0.27 -10.34
CA PHE A 68 9.66 -0.06 -8.89
C PHE A 68 9.67 -1.38 -8.12
N PRO A 69 10.23 -1.39 -6.89
CA PRO A 69 10.24 -2.57 -6.03
C PRO A 69 8.85 -3.18 -5.86
N ARG A 70 8.73 -4.47 -6.15
CA ARG A 70 7.47 -5.23 -6.03
C ARG A 70 7.72 -6.72 -6.00
N GLY A 71 6.79 -7.44 -5.40
CA GLY A 71 6.74 -8.88 -5.59
C GLY A 71 5.51 -9.51 -4.98
N ARG A 72 5.61 -10.82 -4.77
CA ARG A 72 4.46 -11.66 -4.43
C ARG A 72 4.28 -11.65 -2.93
N LYS A 73 3.02 -11.58 -2.50
CA LYS A 73 2.70 -11.75 -1.08
C LYS A 73 2.83 -13.22 -0.71
N ASP A 74 3.56 -13.54 0.35
CA ASP A 74 3.67 -14.91 0.85
C ASP A 74 2.38 -15.35 1.58
N VAL A 75 2.16 -16.66 1.70
CA VAL A 75 1.00 -17.18 2.44
C VAL A 75 1.09 -16.77 3.92
N GLY A 76 0.03 -16.19 4.47
CA GLY A 76 -0.02 -15.69 5.85
C GLY A 76 0.58 -14.30 6.06
N GLU A 77 1.32 -13.75 5.10
CA GLU A 77 1.90 -12.39 5.16
C GLU A 77 0.83 -11.30 4.95
N SER A 78 0.98 -10.09 5.47
CA SER A 78 0.12 -8.96 5.10
C SER A 78 0.64 -8.29 3.82
N LEU A 79 -0.17 -7.47 3.13
CA LEU A 79 0.30 -6.73 1.96
C LEU A 79 1.34 -5.66 2.33
N GLU A 80 1.21 -5.10 3.53
CA GLU A 80 2.13 -4.09 4.08
C GLU A 80 3.50 -4.71 4.38
N THR A 81 3.51 -5.87 5.04
CA THR A 81 4.76 -6.62 5.30
C THR A 81 5.42 -7.02 3.98
N ALA A 82 4.64 -7.49 3.00
CA ALA A 82 5.16 -7.79 1.67
C ALA A 82 5.75 -6.55 0.99
N ALA A 83 5.06 -5.40 1.04
CA ALA A 83 5.56 -4.17 0.42
C ALA A 83 6.94 -3.75 0.97
N LEU A 84 7.11 -3.80 2.30
CA LEU A 84 8.37 -3.45 2.96
C LEU A 84 9.46 -4.48 2.67
N ARG A 85 9.13 -5.78 2.69
CA ARG A 85 10.06 -6.86 2.35
C ARG A 85 10.57 -6.72 0.92
N GLU A 86 9.67 -6.67 -0.05
CA GLU A 86 9.99 -6.51 -1.48
C GLU A 86 10.73 -5.20 -1.74
N GLY A 87 10.32 -4.13 -1.05
CA GLY A 87 11.01 -2.84 -1.03
C GLY A 87 12.48 -2.99 -0.63
N HIS A 88 12.78 -3.75 0.42
CA HIS A 88 14.15 -3.98 0.89
C HIS A 88 14.92 -4.98 0.03
N GLU A 89 14.32 -6.12 -0.33
CA GLU A 89 14.95 -7.18 -1.13
C GLU A 89 15.42 -6.63 -2.48
N GLU A 90 14.53 -5.97 -3.23
CA GLU A 90 14.85 -5.52 -4.59
C GLU A 90 15.62 -4.18 -4.64
N SER A 91 15.40 -3.28 -3.67
CA SER A 91 16.05 -1.96 -3.68
C SER A 91 17.31 -1.85 -2.81
N GLY A 92 17.47 -2.76 -1.84
CA GLY A 92 18.51 -2.66 -0.82
C GLY A 92 18.30 -1.52 0.20
N TYR A 93 17.22 -0.72 0.09
CA TYR A 93 16.91 0.32 1.06
C TYR A 93 15.88 -0.15 2.07
N ARG A 94 16.09 0.20 3.35
CA ARG A 94 15.09 0.02 4.41
C ARG A 94 14.11 1.18 4.39
N ALA A 95 13.11 1.08 3.54
CA ALA A 95 12.01 2.04 3.50
C ALA A 95 11.07 1.85 4.69
N GLN A 96 10.34 2.92 5.00
CA GLN A 96 9.13 2.86 5.82
C GLN A 96 7.96 3.32 4.98
N PHE A 97 6.72 3.06 5.42
CA PHE A 97 5.57 3.70 4.79
C PHE A 97 5.65 5.20 4.98
N MET A 98 5.45 5.94 3.90
CA MET A 98 5.34 7.39 3.97
C MET A 98 3.90 7.76 4.32
N PRO A 99 3.64 8.40 5.48
CA PRO A 99 2.34 8.97 5.76
C PRO A 99 2.00 10.04 4.71
N HIS A 100 0.78 10.02 4.19
CA HIS A 100 0.37 10.94 3.14
C HIS A 100 -1.08 11.40 3.30
N TRP A 101 -1.39 12.54 2.68
CA TRP A 101 -2.73 13.15 2.66
C TRP A 101 -3.53 12.78 1.40
N GLY A 102 -3.12 11.71 0.71
CA GLY A 102 -3.79 11.19 -0.47
C GLY A 102 -5.26 10.83 -0.23
N ILE A 103 -6.13 11.22 -1.17
CA ILE A 103 -7.55 10.89 -1.15
C ILE A 103 -7.70 9.37 -1.32
N ASN A 104 -8.45 8.75 -0.42
CA ASN A 104 -8.81 7.34 -0.47
C ASN A 104 -10.32 7.18 -0.20
N GLN A 105 -10.88 6.02 -0.53
CA GLN A 105 -12.32 5.74 -0.41
C GLN A 105 -12.62 4.78 0.75
N GLN A 106 -11.62 4.49 1.57
CA GLN A 106 -11.71 3.55 2.66
C GLN A 106 -12.46 4.22 3.82
N PRO A 107 -13.39 3.50 4.47
CA PRO A 107 -14.02 4.02 5.67
C PRO A 107 -12.99 4.14 6.79
N ASP A 108 -12.79 5.34 7.31
CA ASP A 108 -11.96 5.58 8.47
C ASP A 108 -12.83 5.83 9.70
N GLN A 109 -12.71 4.95 10.69
CA GLN A 109 -13.51 4.97 11.91
C GLN A 109 -12.96 5.94 12.97
N ARG A 110 -11.79 6.53 12.74
CA ARG A 110 -11.17 7.46 13.70
C ARG A 110 -11.97 8.77 13.75
N PRO A 111 -12.18 9.34 14.95
CA PRO A 111 -12.65 10.72 15.06
C PRO A 111 -11.68 11.64 14.31
N ASN A 112 -12.21 12.53 13.46
CA ASN A 112 -11.41 13.42 12.62
C ASN A 112 -10.45 12.71 11.65
N ALA A 113 -10.84 11.54 11.12
CA ALA A 113 -10.12 10.81 10.07
C ALA A 113 -9.52 11.69 8.96
N TYR A 114 -10.26 12.70 8.52
CA TYR A 114 -9.82 13.63 7.46
C TYR A 114 -8.67 14.57 7.87
N ASN A 115 -8.31 14.60 9.16
CA ASN A 115 -7.27 15.45 9.74
C ASN A 115 -6.03 14.63 10.16
N SER A 116 -5.85 13.43 9.64
CA SER A 116 -4.63 12.65 9.88
C SER A 116 -4.13 12.02 8.59
N PRO A 117 -2.80 11.95 8.39
CA PRO A 117 -2.25 11.26 7.24
C PRO A 117 -2.53 9.75 7.34
N THR A 118 -2.51 9.07 6.20
CA THR A 118 -2.68 7.62 6.11
C THR A 118 -1.48 6.99 5.41
N CYS A 119 -1.35 5.67 5.56
CA CYS A 119 -0.42 4.86 4.78
C CYS A 119 -1.18 3.86 3.89
N GLU A 120 -2.42 4.22 3.53
CA GLU A 120 -3.27 3.40 2.67
C GLU A 120 -2.65 3.23 1.28
N PRO A 121 -3.00 2.16 0.53
CA PRO A 121 -2.58 2.04 -0.85
C PRO A 121 -2.97 3.24 -1.70
N ILE A 122 -2.04 3.71 -2.52
CA ILE A 122 -2.27 4.82 -3.46
C ILE A 122 -2.77 4.35 -4.83
N PHE A 123 -2.49 3.11 -5.21
CA PHE A 123 -2.83 2.61 -6.54
C PHE A 123 -2.99 1.08 -6.54
N LEU A 124 -3.75 0.56 -7.49
CA LEU A 124 -3.84 -0.87 -7.76
C LEU A 124 -3.65 -1.12 -9.26
N THR A 125 -2.79 -2.07 -9.61
CA THR A 125 -2.63 -2.53 -10.99
C THR A 125 -2.94 -4.01 -11.10
N THR A 126 -3.48 -4.43 -12.24
CA THR A 126 -3.67 -5.85 -12.55
C THR A 126 -2.86 -6.23 -13.79
N MET A 127 -2.34 -7.45 -13.81
CA MET A 127 -1.70 -8.04 -14.99
C MET A 127 -2.00 -9.52 -15.05
N TYR A 128 -2.23 -10.06 -16.25
CA TYR A 128 -2.50 -11.49 -16.39
C TYR A 128 -1.24 -12.27 -16.80
N TRP A 129 -1.16 -13.53 -16.40
CA TRP A 129 -0.23 -14.50 -17.01
C TRP A 129 -1.03 -15.53 -17.82
N PRO A 130 -0.54 -15.92 -19.01
CA PRO A 130 -1.27 -16.85 -19.87
C PRO A 130 -1.19 -18.29 -19.34
N PRO A 131 -2.13 -19.17 -19.75
CA PRO A 131 -2.03 -20.59 -19.49
C PRO A 131 -0.72 -21.18 -20.03
N LYS A 132 -0.16 -22.15 -19.32
CA LYS A 132 1.03 -22.90 -19.75
C LYS A 132 0.63 -24.32 -20.13
N TYR A 133 1.19 -24.78 -21.24
CA TYR A 133 0.98 -26.14 -21.76
C TYR A 133 2.30 -26.88 -21.82
N LYS A 134 2.29 -28.18 -21.49
CA LYS A 134 3.43 -29.08 -21.68
C LYS A 134 3.07 -30.18 -22.65
N LYS A 135 4.04 -30.56 -23.49
CA LYS A 135 3.92 -31.70 -24.40
C LYS A 135 4.20 -32.99 -23.65
N GLN A 136 3.27 -33.94 -23.69
CA GLN A 136 3.43 -35.28 -23.13
C GLN A 136 4.20 -36.20 -24.07
N ALA A 137 4.62 -37.37 -23.58
CA ALA A 137 5.39 -38.37 -24.34
C ALA A 137 4.62 -38.90 -25.58
N ASP A 138 3.29 -38.93 -25.51
CA ASP A 138 2.39 -39.28 -26.62
C ASP A 138 2.22 -38.14 -27.65
N GLY A 139 2.87 -36.99 -27.44
CA GLY A 139 2.78 -35.82 -28.29
C GLY A 139 1.60 -34.89 -27.99
N LYS A 140 0.71 -35.24 -27.06
CA LYS A 140 -0.44 -34.43 -26.67
C LYS A 140 -0.02 -33.22 -25.84
N MET A 141 -0.62 -32.06 -26.11
CA MET A 141 -0.46 -30.88 -25.26
C MET A 141 -1.44 -30.96 -24.09
N VAL A 142 -0.94 -30.77 -22.87
CA VAL A 142 -1.74 -30.74 -21.64
C VAL A 142 -1.51 -29.42 -20.92
N CYS A 143 -2.61 -28.78 -20.51
CA CYS A 143 -2.60 -27.58 -19.70
C CYS A 143 -2.04 -27.93 -18.31
N VAL A 144 -1.01 -27.21 -17.86
CA VAL A 144 -0.38 -27.44 -16.54
C VAL A 144 -0.56 -26.25 -15.59
N ASP A 145 -1.03 -25.13 -16.11
CA ASP A 145 -1.27 -23.87 -15.40
C ASP A 145 -2.30 -23.12 -16.25
N HIS A 146 -3.42 -22.71 -15.66
CA HIS A 146 -4.52 -22.06 -16.38
C HIS A 146 -4.29 -20.58 -16.62
N GLY A 147 -3.17 -20.02 -16.14
CA GLY A 147 -3.01 -18.59 -16.11
C GLY A 147 -3.65 -17.98 -14.87
N GLY A 148 -3.78 -16.66 -14.86
CA GLY A 148 -4.47 -15.95 -13.80
C GLY A 148 -4.16 -14.46 -13.81
N GLU A 149 -4.68 -13.74 -12.82
CA GLU A 149 -4.52 -12.31 -12.63
C GLU A 149 -3.63 -12.01 -11.42
N TYR A 150 -2.68 -11.10 -11.59
CA TYR A 150 -1.78 -10.64 -10.55
C TYR A 150 -2.18 -9.22 -10.16
N LEU A 151 -2.71 -9.09 -8.96
CA LEU A 151 -3.19 -7.83 -8.39
C LEU A 151 -2.08 -7.26 -7.51
N ILE A 152 -1.59 -6.08 -7.88
CA ILE A 152 -0.48 -5.42 -7.20
C ILE A 152 -1.00 -4.16 -6.52
N THR A 153 -0.89 -4.14 -5.20
CA THR A 153 -1.23 -3.00 -4.35
C THR A 153 0.00 -2.12 -4.16
N TRP A 154 -0.13 -0.83 -4.48
CA TRP A 154 0.98 0.12 -4.47
C TRP A 154 0.90 1.07 -3.28
N TYR A 155 2.00 1.20 -2.57
CA TYR A 155 2.17 2.10 -1.43
C TYR A 155 3.21 3.19 -1.72
N LEU A 156 3.15 4.29 -0.97
CA LEU A 156 4.28 5.22 -0.86
C LEU A 156 5.22 4.76 0.24
N GLY A 157 6.51 4.73 -0.10
CA GLY A 157 7.58 4.53 0.86
C GLY A 157 8.44 5.76 0.99
N SER A 158 9.11 5.92 2.12
CA SER A 158 10.16 6.92 2.28
C SER A 158 11.44 6.34 2.86
N ILE A 159 12.55 7.00 2.49
CA ILE A 159 13.88 6.78 3.06
C ILE A 159 14.50 8.13 3.42
N PRO A 160 15.34 8.19 4.47
CA PRO A 160 16.05 9.42 4.81
C PRO A 160 17.13 9.75 3.78
N GLU A 161 17.61 11.00 3.80
CA GLU A 161 18.68 11.45 2.88
C GLU A 161 19.98 10.67 3.05
N ASN A 162 20.30 10.25 4.27
CA ASN A 162 21.48 9.45 4.60
C ASN A 162 21.25 7.93 4.48
N ALA A 163 20.16 7.49 3.85
CA ALA A 163 19.87 6.07 3.69
C ALA A 163 21.00 5.35 2.95
N VAL A 164 21.51 4.28 3.57
CA VAL A 164 22.55 3.44 3.00
C VAL A 164 21.89 2.28 2.27
N ARG A 165 22.30 2.07 1.01
CA ARG A 165 21.86 0.91 0.23
C ARG A 165 22.64 -0.33 0.66
N GLU A 166 21.92 -1.36 1.07
CA GLU A 166 22.46 -2.70 1.33
C GLU A 166 22.58 -3.48 0.00
N THR A 167 23.61 -4.32 -0.11
CA THR A 167 23.84 -5.16 -1.30
C THR A 167 23.63 -6.63 -0.94
N GLY A 168 23.18 -7.44 -1.92
CA GLY A 168 22.94 -8.86 -1.69
C GLY A 168 21.69 -9.14 -0.86
N THR A 169 20.71 -8.23 -0.93
CA THR A 169 19.40 -8.33 -0.28
C THR A 169 18.39 -9.12 -1.11
N GLY A 170 18.59 -9.17 -2.43
CA GLY A 170 17.68 -9.85 -3.35
C GLY A 170 17.78 -11.36 -3.30
N MET A 171 16.74 -12.01 -3.84
CA MET A 171 16.69 -13.46 -4.02
C MET A 171 17.76 -13.96 -5.02
N PRO A 172 18.03 -15.28 -5.10
CA PRO A 172 19.07 -15.82 -5.98
C PRO A 172 18.95 -15.42 -7.46
N ASP A 173 17.75 -15.13 -7.95
CA ASP A 173 17.47 -14.64 -9.30
C ASP A 173 17.47 -13.11 -9.45
N GLU A 174 17.74 -12.37 -8.36
CA GLU A 174 17.69 -10.91 -8.25
C GLU A 174 19.06 -10.29 -7.90
N VAL A 175 20.11 -11.11 -7.90
CA VAL A 175 21.50 -10.71 -7.55
C VAL A 175 22.06 -9.55 -8.37
N ASP A 176 21.43 -9.27 -9.51
CA ASP A 176 21.85 -8.28 -10.49
C ASP A 176 21.08 -6.96 -10.42
N TYR A 177 20.18 -6.81 -9.44
CA TYR A 177 19.39 -5.59 -9.26
C TYR A 177 20.24 -4.45 -8.71
N VAL A 178 20.16 -3.31 -9.39
CA VAL A 178 20.82 -2.06 -9.03
C VAL A 178 19.79 -0.97 -8.86
N SER A 179 19.86 -0.26 -7.74
CA SER A 179 18.88 0.76 -7.39
C SER A 179 19.46 2.15 -7.65
N HIS A 180 18.63 3.02 -8.21
CA HIS A 180 19.01 4.35 -8.62
C HIS A 180 18.07 5.37 -7.98
N LEU A 181 18.63 6.43 -7.42
CA LEU A 181 17.88 7.61 -6.97
C LEU A 181 17.77 8.59 -8.14
N LEU A 182 16.57 8.73 -8.68
CA LEU A 182 16.29 9.50 -9.89
C LEU A 182 15.35 10.66 -9.59
N THR A 183 15.42 11.75 -10.36
CA THR A 183 14.34 12.75 -10.33
C THR A 183 13.02 12.16 -10.86
N PHE A 184 11.91 12.86 -10.64
CA PHE A 184 10.61 12.45 -11.19
C PHE A 184 10.64 12.27 -12.71
N GLU A 185 11.22 13.22 -13.44
CA GLU A 185 11.35 13.19 -14.89
C GLU A 185 12.19 12.00 -15.35
N GLU A 186 13.34 11.81 -14.71
CA GLU A 186 14.27 10.72 -14.97
C GLU A 186 13.65 9.34 -14.72
N ALA A 187 12.89 9.19 -13.64
CA ALA A 187 12.15 7.98 -13.34
C ALA A 187 11.07 7.73 -14.39
N ARG A 188 10.29 8.76 -14.74
CA ARG A 188 9.19 8.67 -15.72
C ARG A 188 9.66 8.25 -17.11
N GLU A 189 10.84 8.69 -17.53
CA GLU A 189 11.44 8.30 -18.80
C GLU A 189 11.87 6.83 -18.83
N ARG A 190 12.40 6.33 -17.71
CA ARG A 190 12.96 4.98 -17.60
C ARG A 190 11.92 3.91 -17.33
N VAL A 191 10.94 4.16 -16.46
CA VAL A 191 9.95 3.14 -16.08
C VAL A 191 9.02 2.80 -17.24
N PRO A 192 8.53 1.53 -17.32
CA PRO A 192 7.64 1.08 -18.37
C PRO A 192 6.36 1.91 -18.42
N PRO A 193 5.73 2.05 -19.60
CA PRO A 193 4.48 2.81 -19.74
C PRO A 193 3.37 2.40 -18.76
N ALA A 194 3.30 1.11 -18.38
CA ALA A 194 2.34 0.60 -17.41
C ALA A 194 2.52 1.21 -16.01
N GLU A 195 3.78 1.43 -15.58
CA GLU A 195 4.11 1.96 -14.25
C GLU A 195 4.13 3.50 -14.22
N ARG A 196 4.18 4.18 -15.37
CA ARG A 196 4.14 5.66 -15.41
C ARG A 196 2.88 6.25 -14.79
N ARG A 197 1.73 5.58 -14.87
CA ARG A 197 0.49 6.06 -14.20
C ARG A 197 0.62 6.00 -12.69
N VAL A 198 1.19 4.90 -12.18
CA VAL A 198 1.49 4.74 -10.76
C VAL A 198 2.43 5.86 -10.32
N LEU A 199 3.54 6.07 -11.04
CA LEU A 199 4.50 7.13 -10.72
C LEU A 199 3.85 8.52 -10.71
N ASN A 200 3.07 8.86 -11.73
CA ASN A 200 2.42 10.16 -11.81
C ASN A 200 1.45 10.39 -10.64
N TRP A 201 0.70 9.37 -10.25
CA TRP A 201 -0.20 9.47 -9.10
C TRP A 201 0.55 9.51 -7.77
N ALA A 202 1.56 8.66 -7.59
CA ALA A 202 2.45 8.65 -6.43
C ALA A 202 3.09 10.02 -6.22
N TRP A 203 3.65 10.60 -7.28
CA TRP A 203 4.25 11.93 -7.24
C TRP A 203 3.24 13.03 -6.93
N ARG A 204 2.02 12.91 -7.47
CA ARG A 204 0.93 13.84 -7.15
C ARG A 204 0.59 13.80 -5.66
N VAL A 205 0.38 12.60 -5.11
CA VAL A 205 0.08 12.41 -3.68
C VAL A 205 1.23 12.93 -2.81
N TYR A 206 2.47 12.69 -3.23
CA TYR A 206 3.67 13.19 -2.56
C TYR A 206 3.69 14.73 -2.49
N CYS A 207 3.55 15.41 -3.64
CA CYS A 207 3.52 16.87 -3.70
C CYS A 207 2.37 17.48 -2.90
N ASP A 208 1.16 16.89 -3.00
CA ASP A 208 0.00 17.34 -2.24
C ASP A 208 0.24 17.18 -0.72
N THR A 209 0.94 16.11 -0.32
CA THR A 209 1.33 15.87 1.07
C THR A 209 2.30 16.94 1.58
N LEU A 210 3.38 17.23 0.83
CA LEU A 210 4.34 18.27 1.21
C LEU A 210 3.67 19.65 1.35
N HIS A 211 2.79 20.01 0.41
CA HIS A 211 2.07 21.28 0.49
C HIS A 211 1.17 21.35 1.71
N TYR A 212 0.49 20.26 2.05
CA TYR A 212 -0.41 20.24 3.20
C TYR A 212 0.35 20.27 4.53
N GLU A 213 1.46 19.55 4.64
CA GLU A 213 2.32 19.60 5.83
C GLU A 213 2.91 21.00 6.05
N GLN A 214 3.32 21.68 4.98
CA GLN A 214 3.74 23.07 5.07
C GLN A 214 2.61 23.98 5.58
N TYR A 215 1.40 23.84 5.03
CA TYR A 215 0.23 24.58 5.50
C TYR A 215 -0.05 24.36 6.99
N LEU A 216 -0.01 23.10 7.45
CA LEU A 216 -0.21 22.78 8.87
C LEU A 216 0.88 23.41 9.76
N ALA A 217 2.14 23.39 9.31
CA ALA A 217 3.24 24.01 10.03
C ALA A 217 3.08 25.53 10.14
N GLU A 218 2.61 26.19 9.07
CA GLU A 218 2.32 27.62 9.06
C GLU A 218 1.17 28.00 9.99
N GLU A 219 0.08 27.21 10.03
CA GLU A 219 -1.04 27.43 10.95
C GLU A 219 -0.62 27.23 12.41
N ALA A 220 0.13 26.16 12.71
CA ALA A 220 0.66 25.92 14.06
C ALA A 220 1.59 27.07 14.52
N ALA A 221 2.43 27.60 13.62
CA ALA A 221 3.27 28.75 13.93
C ALA A 221 2.46 30.03 14.21
N LYS A 222 1.35 30.25 13.48
CA LYS A 222 0.43 31.37 13.73
C LYS A 222 -0.23 31.25 15.09
N GLU A 223 -0.71 30.07 15.47
CA GLU A 223 -1.33 29.82 16.77
C GLU A 223 -0.36 30.10 17.93
N VAL A 224 0.88 29.62 17.82
CA VAL A 224 1.94 29.89 18.82
C VAL A 224 2.23 31.39 18.91
N SER A 225 2.31 32.10 17.78
CA SER A 225 2.54 33.55 17.77
C SER A 225 1.38 34.37 18.32
N ALA A 226 0.14 33.87 18.19
CA ALA A 226 -1.07 34.53 18.67
C ALA A 226 -1.30 34.34 20.18
N ASN A 227 -0.68 33.33 20.80
CA ASN A 227 -0.88 33.03 22.22
C ASN A 227 0.43 32.73 22.98
N PRO A 228 1.36 33.70 23.10
CA PRO A 228 2.71 33.47 23.64
C PRO A 228 2.77 33.10 25.14
N ASN A 229 1.67 33.22 25.89
CA ASN A 229 1.61 32.96 27.34
C ASN A 229 0.88 31.65 27.74
N GLY A 230 0.51 30.79 26.79
CA GLY A 230 -0.22 29.54 27.07
C GLY A 230 0.60 28.40 27.72
N SER A 231 1.91 28.59 27.93
CA SER A 231 2.83 27.54 28.40
C SER A 231 3.24 27.70 29.89
N GLN A 232 2.28 27.91 30.79
CA GLN A 232 2.50 27.73 32.23
C GLN A 232 1.26 27.15 32.93
N SER A 233 1.08 25.82 32.89
CA SER A 233 0.54 25.05 34.02
C SER A 233 0.51 23.54 33.72
N ALA A 234 1.57 22.83 34.10
CA ALA A 234 1.50 21.39 34.36
C ALA A 234 2.64 20.92 35.28
N THR A 235 2.84 21.59 36.41
CA THR A 235 3.57 21.02 37.56
C THR A 235 2.83 21.43 38.83
N GLY A 236 1.96 20.55 39.29
CA GLY A 236 1.17 20.71 40.52
C GLY A 236 0.78 19.33 41.04
N SER A 237 1.63 18.82 41.93
CA SER A 237 1.45 17.63 42.76
C SER A 237 0.48 17.89 43.93
N THR A 238 -0.45 16.96 44.19
CA THR A 238 -1.03 16.60 45.52
C THR A 238 -1.83 15.32 45.35
N GLU A 239 -1.38 14.19 45.92
CA GLU A 239 -1.72 13.63 47.24
C GLU A 239 -2.97 12.71 47.26
N ALA A 240 -2.67 11.45 47.60
CA ALA A 240 -3.44 10.39 48.23
C ALA A 240 -4.95 10.56 48.51
N GLU A 241 -5.74 9.58 48.05
CA GLU A 241 -6.78 8.96 48.87
C GLU A 241 -6.76 7.43 48.70
N GLU A 242 -6.62 6.75 49.84
CA GLU A 242 -6.81 5.30 50.02
C GLU A 242 -8.29 4.94 50.03
N SER A 243 -8.67 3.96 49.21
CA SER A 243 -9.71 2.95 49.49
C SER A 243 -9.62 1.93 48.35
N GLY A 244 -9.21 0.68 48.55
CA GLY A 244 -9.76 -0.25 49.51
C GLY A 244 -10.92 -0.98 48.86
N ASP A 245 -10.65 -1.86 47.89
CA ASP A 245 -11.48 -3.06 47.73
C ASP A 245 -10.73 -4.19 47.03
N ASP A 246 -10.95 -5.36 47.60
CA ASP A 246 -10.14 -6.57 47.59
C ASP A 246 -11.00 -7.65 46.96
N GLN A 247 -10.62 -8.21 45.80
CA GLN A 247 -10.98 -9.58 45.38
C GLN A 247 -10.03 -10.08 44.26
N PRO A 248 -9.42 -11.27 44.40
CA PRO A 248 -8.50 -11.84 43.41
C PRO A 248 -9.23 -12.63 42.32
N ILE A 249 -8.76 -12.49 41.07
CA ILE A 249 -9.13 -13.37 39.95
C ILE A 249 -8.19 -14.58 39.96
N GLU A 250 -8.76 -15.77 40.17
CA GLU A 250 -8.07 -17.05 40.07
C GLU A 250 -7.54 -17.30 38.65
N LEU A 251 -6.22 -17.53 38.54
CA LEU A 251 -5.57 -18.12 37.39
C LEU A 251 -5.55 -19.64 37.56
N GLY A 252 -6.52 -20.31 36.94
CA GLY A 252 -6.54 -21.77 36.82
C GLY A 252 -5.54 -22.26 35.77
N VAL A 253 -4.48 -22.92 36.23
CA VAL A 253 -3.59 -23.77 35.42
C VAL A 253 -3.83 -25.23 35.80
N ALA A 254 -4.25 -26.05 34.83
CA ALA A 254 -3.99 -27.50 34.71
C ALA A 254 -4.57 -27.92 33.35
N GLY A 255 -3.88 -28.61 32.44
CA GLY A 255 -2.98 -29.74 32.63
C GLY A 255 -3.75 -31.02 32.34
N GLY A 256 -3.52 -31.65 31.17
CA GLY A 256 -4.17 -32.93 30.83
C GLY A 256 -3.78 -33.43 29.44
N ALA A 257 -2.79 -34.33 29.40
CA ALA A 257 -2.44 -35.16 28.26
C ALA A 257 -3.41 -36.35 28.12
N ALA A 258 -3.59 -36.87 26.89
CA ALA A 258 -3.46 -38.29 26.52
C ALA A 258 -4.26 -38.67 25.25
N GLU A 259 -3.54 -39.36 24.35
CA GLU A 259 -3.95 -40.55 23.59
C GLU A 259 -5.05 -40.50 22.51
N GLY A 260 -4.60 -40.65 21.26
CA GLY A 260 -4.91 -41.79 20.38
C GLY A 260 -6.35 -41.95 19.85
N ASN A 261 -6.52 -41.88 18.52
CA ASN A 261 -6.83 -43.09 17.76
C ASN A 261 -6.64 -42.93 16.24
N LEU A 262 -6.19 -44.03 15.64
CA LEU A 262 -6.17 -44.36 14.22
C LEU A 262 -7.58 -44.76 13.72
N GLU A 263 -7.72 -44.82 12.37
CA GLU A 263 -8.85 -45.35 11.55
C GLU A 263 -10.06 -44.40 11.41
N ARG A 264 -10.57 -44.06 10.23
CA ARG A 264 -10.56 -44.66 8.88
C ARG A 264 -10.46 -43.60 7.79
#